data_AF-K3YWH6-F1
#
_entry.id   AF-K3YWH6-F1
#
_cell.length_a   1.000
_cell.length_b   1.000
_cell.length_c   1.000
_cell.angle_alpha   90.00
_cell.angle_beta   90.00
_cell.angle_gamma   90.00
#
_symmetry.space_group_name_H-M   'P 1'
#
loop_
_entity.id
_entity.type
_entity.pdbx_description
1 polymer ?
#
loop_
_entity_poly.entity_id
_entity_poly.type
_entity_poly.pdbx_seq_one_letter_code
_entity_poly.pdbx_strand_id
1 'polypeptide(L)'
;MVVEEILTIDIKPGWKKGTKITFPEKGNEAPHIIPADIVFIIDEKPHDVFTRDGNDLIMTQKISLAEALTECTVNVTTLDGRNLTVPINNVIYPGYEEVVPREGMPIPKDPSKKGNLRIKFSIKFPSRLTSEQKAEIKRLLGS
;
A
#
# COMPACT_ATOMS: atom_id res chain seq x y z
N MET A 1 23.60 -38.85 -2.51
CA MET A 1 22.41 -38.60 -3.35
C MET A 1 21.84 -37.27 -2.92
N VAL A 2 21.44 -36.42 -3.87
CA VAL A 2 20.70 -35.19 -3.54
C VAL A 2 19.25 -35.62 -3.30
N VAL A 3 18.70 -35.28 -2.14
CA VAL A 3 17.29 -35.54 -1.80
C VAL A 3 16.53 -34.23 -1.97
N GLU A 4 15.42 -34.27 -2.69
CA GLU A 4 14.51 -33.14 -2.80
C GLU A 4 13.33 -33.35 -1.85
N GLU A 5 13.02 -32.32 -1.06
CA GLU A 5 11.88 -32.30 -0.15
C GLU A 5 11.08 -31.01 -0.38
N ILE A 6 9.75 -31.10 -0.37
CA ILE A 6 8.85 -29.95 -0.49
C ILE A 6 8.48 -29.48 0.91
N LEU A 7 8.86 -28.24 1.24
CA LEU A 7 8.47 -27.57 2.49
C LEU A 7 7.28 -26.63 2.23
N THR A 8 6.10 -26.99 2.74
CA THR A 8 4.88 -26.18 2.58
C THR A 8 4.81 -25.07 3.62
N ILE A 9 4.61 -23.83 3.19
CA ILE A 9 4.45 -22.66 4.07
C ILE A 9 3.07 -22.05 3.85
N ASP A 10 2.20 -22.15 4.85
CA ASP A 10 0.87 -21.51 4.84
C ASP A 10 0.95 -20.05 5.31
N ILE A 11 1.06 -19.11 4.36
CA ILE A 11 1.11 -17.68 4.67
C ILE A 11 -0.20 -17.24 5.33
N LYS A 12 -0.12 -16.75 6.57
CA LYS A 12 -1.29 -16.25 7.29
C LYS A 12 -1.56 -14.77 6.96
N PRO A 13 -2.83 -14.35 6.89
CA PRO A 13 -3.18 -12.96 6.65
C PRO A 13 -2.50 -12.00 7.64
N GLY A 14 -1.96 -10.91 7.10
CA GLY A 14 -1.34 -9.86 7.91
C GLY A 14 0.10 -10.11 8.34
N TRP A 15 0.69 -11.29 8.08
CA TRP A 15 2.12 -11.53 8.33
C TRP A 15 2.98 -10.40 7.74
N LYS A 16 3.97 -9.97 8.51
CA LYS A 16 4.81 -8.81 8.19
C LYS A 16 6.14 -9.28 7.65
N LYS A 17 6.81 -8.41 6.88
CA LYS A 17 8.22 -8.56 6.60
C LYS A 17 9.00 -8.92 7.88
N GLY A 18 9.85 -9.95 7.79
CA GLY A 18 10.67 -10.43 8.89
C GLY A 18 10.06 -11.58 9.70
N THR A 19 8.81 -11.99 9.47
CA THR A 19 8.26 -13.21 10.08
C THR A 19 9.12 -14.42 9.72
N LYS A 20 9.57 -15.17 10.73
CA LYS A 20 10.43 -16.35 10.58
C LYS A 20 9.60 -17.64 10.65
N ILE A 21 9.85 -18.55 9.73
CA ILE A 21 9.29 -19.90 9.70
C ILE A 21 10.45 -20.88 9.73
N THR A 22 10.55 -21.64 10.82
CA THR A 22 11.66 -22.58 11.04
C THR A 22 11.19 -23.99 10.74
N PHE A 23 11.94 -24.69 9.89
CA PHE A 23 11.84 -26.12 9.67
C PHE A 23 13.05 -26.78 10.34
N PRO A 24 12.85 -27.48 11.47
CA PRO A 24 13.95 -28.03 12.24
C PRO A 24 14.63 -29.17 11.48
N GLU A 25 15.96 -29.24 11.58
CA GLU A 25 16.77 -30.35 11.06
C GLU A 25 16.57 -30.64 9.55
N LYS A 26 16.23 -29.62 8.75
CA LYS A 26 16.04 -29.73 7.29
C LYS A 26 17.26 -29.32 6.45
N GLY A 27 18.37 -28.99 7.10
CA GLY A 27 19.62 -28.62 6.47
C GLY A 27 20.43 -29.83 5.99
N ASN A 28 21.73 -29.61 5.78
CA ASN A 28 22.61 -30.68 5.30
C ASN A 28 22.79 -31.78 6.34
N GLU A 29 22.62 -33.03 5.91
CA GLU A 29 22.79 -34.22 6.74
C GLU A 29 24.22 -34.79 6.59
N ALA A 30 24.82 -35.21 7.70
CA ALA A 30 26.12 -35.90 7.73
C ALA A 30 26.18 -36.92 8.89
N PRO A 31 26.97 -38.00 8.78
CA PRO A 31 27.08 -39.00 9.84
C PRO A 31 27.49 -38.37 11.18
N HIS A 32 26.76 -38.70 12.25
CA HIS A 32 26.98 -38.21 13.61
C HIS A 32 26.80 -36.69 13.79
N ILE A 33 26.17 -36.00 12.84
CA ILE A 33 25.88 -34.56 12.91
C ILE A 33 24.36 -34.37 12.84
N ILE A 34 23.80 -33.61 13.78
CA ILE A 34 22.39 -33.19 13.74
C ILE A 34 22.24 -32.17 12.60
N PRO A 35 21.32 -32.37 11.64
CA PRO A 35 21.12 -31.43 10.55
C PRO A 35 20.75 -30.03 11.06
N ALA A 36 21.15 -29.00 10.33
CA ALA A 36 20.81 -27.62 10.68
C ALA A 36 19.33 -27.31 10.42
N ASP A 37 18.82 -26.25 11.05
CA ASP A 37 17.48 -25.74 10.76
C ASP A 37 17.46 -24.92 9.47
N ILE A 38 16.36 -25.00 8.72
CA ILE A 38 16.08 -24.07 7.63
C ILE A 38 15.12 -23.01 8.14
N VAL A 39 15.51 -21.73 8.06
CA VAL A 39 14.68 -20.60 8.46
C VAL A 39 14.29 -19.78 7.24
N PHE A 40 13.01 -19.78 6.91
CA PHE A 40 12.45 -18.87 5.92
C PHE A 40 12.08 -17.54 6.58
N ILE A 41 12.39 -16.45 5.90
CA ILE A 41 12.03 -15.10 6.34
C ILE A 41 11.08 -14.50 5.30
N ILE A 42 9.89 -14.13 5.74
CA ILE A 42 8.91 -13.45 4.86
C ILE A 42 9.45 -12.08 4.45
N ASP A 43 9.37 -11.79 3.17
CA ASP A 43 9.61 -10.45 2.62
C ASP A 43 8.42 -9.98 1.79
N GLU A 44 8.37 -8.67 1.55
CA GLU A 44 7.29 -8.01 0.82
C GLU A 44 7.79 -7.61 -0.56
N LYS A 45 7.20 -8.21 -1.59
CA LYS A 45 7.48 -7.82 -2.97
C LYS A 45 6.87 -6.43 -3.24
N PRO A 46 7.60 -5.49 -3.87
CA PRO A 46 7.03 -4.22 -4.29
C PRO A 46 5.78 -4.42 -5.16
N HIS A 47 4.75 -3.62 -4.90
CA HIS A 47 3.50 -3.61 -5.64
C HIS A 47 3.36 -2.29 -6.39
N ASP A 48 2.80 -2.33 -7.60
CA ASP A 48 2.74 -1.18 -8.52
C ASP A 48 1.83 -0.03 -8.05
N VAL A 49 1.01 -0.26 -7.02
CA VAL A 49 -0.08 0.64 -6.61
C VAL A 49 0.01 0.92 -5.12
N PHE A 50 0.14 -0.14 -4.32
CA PHE A 50 0.15 -0.05 -2.88
C PHE A 50 1.56 -0.18 -2.32
N THR A 51 1.90 0.67 -1.37
CA THR A 51 3.03 0.50 -0.47
C THR A 51 2.50 0.16 0.90
N ARG A 52 2.96 -0.94 1.49
CA ARG A 52 2.54 -1.33 2.84
C ARG A 52 3.30 -0.51 3.88
N ASP A 53 2.58 0.01 4.86
CA ASP A 53 3.13 0.67 6.05
C ASP A 53 2.55 0.03 7.31
N GLY A 54 3.25 -0.98 7.84
CA GLY A 54 2.76 -1.78 8.96
C GLY A 54 1.49 -2.56 8.61
N ASN A 55 0.34 -2.11 9.12
CA ASN A 55 -0.97 -2.70 8.80
C ASN A 55 -1.77 -1.83 7.80
N ASP A 56 -1.25 -0.67 7.43
CA ASP A 56 -1.90 0.25 6.52
C ASP A 56 -1.37 0.05 5.10
N LEU A 57 -2.17 0.48 4.12
CA LEU A 57 -1.79 0.56 2.73
C LEU A 57 -1.73 2.02 2.32
N ILE A 58 -0.67 2.40 1.60
CA ILE A 58 -0.49 3.73 1.04
C ILE A 58 -0.60 3.62 -0.47
N MET A 59 -1.39 4.50 -1.10
CA MET A 59 -1.39 4.66 -2.56
C MET A 59 -1.21 6.13 -2.91
N THR A 60 -0.70 6.41 -4.11
CA THR A 60 -0.57 7.78 -4.61
C THR A 60 -1.48 8.00 -5.80
N GLN A 61 -2.49 8.86 -5.63
CA GLN A 61 -3.38 9.29 -6.69
C GLN A 61 -2.82 10.56 -7.34
N LYS A 62 -2.69 10.54 -8.67
CA LYS A 62 -2.34 11.72 -9.45
C LYS A 62 -3.63 12.45 -9.82
N ILE A 63 -3.67 13.75 -9.54
CA ILE A 63 -4.81 14.61 -9.83
C ILE A 63 -4.34 15.92 -10.46
N SER A 64 -5.21 16.58 -11.22
CA SER A 64 -4.98 17.93 -11.72
C SER A 64 -5.16 18.97 -10.61
N LEU A 65 -4.59 20.16 -10.79
CA LEU A 65 -4.86 21.30 -9.90
C LEU A 65 -6.36 21.65 -9.85
N ALA A 66 -7.10 21.46 -10.95
CA ALA A 66 -8.54 21.73 -10.98
C ALA A 66 -9.30 20.78 -10.06
N GLU A 67 -9.06 19.47 -10.15
CA GLU A 67 -9.64 18.47 -9.23
C GLU A 67 -9.23 18.73 -7.78
N ALA A 68 -7.98 19.14 -7.56
CA ALA A 68 -7.47 19.45 -6.22
C ALA A 68 -8.19 20.65 -5.57
N LEU A 69 -8.58 21.65 -6.35
CA LEU A 69 -9.27 22.85 -5.86
C LEU A 69 -10.80 22.71 -5.83
N THR A 70 -11.35 21.67 -6.45
CA THR A 70 -12.80 21.47 -6.59
C THR A 70 -13.22 20.13 -5.99
N GLU A 71 -13.81 19.24 -6.80
CA GLU A 71 -14.20 17.89 -6.40
C GLU A 71 -13.26 16.87 -7.05
N CYS A 72 -12.94 15.82 -6.29
CA CYS A 72 -12.18 14.69 -6.79
C CYS A 72 -12.87 13.40 -6.34
N THR A 73 -13.03 12.44 -7.24
CA THR A 73 -13.48 11.09 -6.87
C THR A 73 -12.40 10.09 -7.22
N VAL A 74 -11.90 9.39 -6.21
CA VAL A 74 -10.86 8.36 -6.39
C VAL A 74 -11.52 6.99 -6.47
N ASN A 75 -11.28 6.28 -7.57
CA ASN A 75 -11.68 4.88 -7.70
C ASN A 75 -10.49 3.98 -7.38
N VAL A 76 -10.65 3.12 -6.39
CA VAL A 76 -9.60 2.22 -5.90
C VAL A 76 -10.05 0.78 -6.10
N THR A 77 -9.26 0.00 -6.84
CA THR A 77 -9.39 -1.46 -6.83
C THR A 77 -8.54 -2.01 -5.69
N THR A 78 -9.19 -2.59 -4.69
CA THR A 78 -8.54 -3.11 -3.47
C THR A 78 -7.81 -4.44 -3.74
N LEU A 79 -6.96 -4.86 -2.81
CA LEU A 79 -6.21 -6.13 -2.92
C LEU A 79 -7.12 -7.39 -2.99
N ASP A 80 -8.34 -7.30 -2.47
CA ASP A 80 -9.38 -8.34 -2.56
C ASP A 80 -10.30 -8.19 -3.79
N GLY A 81 -9.97 -7.28 -4.72
CA GLY A 81 -10.65 -7.13 -6.01
C GLY A 81 -11.94 -6.32 -5.99
N ARG A 82 -12.32 -5.74 -4.85
CA ARG A 82 -13.46 -4.82 -4.75
C ARG A 82 -13.12 -3.48 -5.37
N ASN A 83 -14.13 -2.78 -5.87
CA ASN A 83 -13.99 -1.38 -6.30
C ASN A 83 -14.59 -0.47 -5.23
N LEU A 84 -13.77 0.45 -4.73
CA LEU A 84 -14.17 1.48 -3.78
C LEU A 84 -14.16 2.83 -4.48
N THR A 85 -15.24 3.59 -4.33
CA THR A 85 -15.36 4.97 -4.80
C THR A 85 -15.27 5.91 -3.59
N VAL A 86 -14.24 6.76 -3.57
CA VAL A 86 -13.95 7.68 -2.47
C VAL A 86 -14.15 9.11 -2.96
N PRO A 87 -15.29 9.76 -2.65
CA PRO A 87 -15.50 11.16 -2.97
C PRO A 87 -14.72 12.05 -1.99
N ILE A 88 -14.03 13.05 -2.53
CA ILE A 88 -13.24 14.02 -1.78
C ILE A 88 -13.76 15.40 -2.12
N ASN A 89 -14.39 16.02 -1.12
CA ASN A 89 -15.05 17.32 -1.25
C ASN A 89 -14.21 18.47 -0.70
N ASN A 90 -13.10 18.16 -0.03
CA ASN A 90 -12.19 19.15 0.54
C ASN A 90 -11.14 19.57 -0.49
N VAL A 91 -10.62 20.79 -0.36
CA VAL A 91 -9.46 21.23 -1.13
C VAL A 91 -8.24 20.38 -0.78
N ILE A 92 -7.67 19.73 -1.80
CA ILE A 92 -6.50 18.87 -1.69
C ILE A 92 -5.26 19.74 -1.87
N TYR A 93 -4.53 19.97 -0.78
CA TYR A 93 -3.26 20.70 -0.79
C TYR A 93 -2.05 19.73 -0.84
N PRO A 94 -0.85 20.19 -1.23
CA PRO A 94 0.34 19.37 -1.18
C PRO A 94 0.60 18.80 0.23
N GLY A 95 0.65 17.47 0.33
CA GLY A 95 0.78 16.76 1.61
C GLY A 95 -0.55 16.38 2.27
N TYR A 96 -1.69 16.77 1.70
CA TYR A 96 -2.99 16.24 2.09
C TYR A 96 -3.03 14.71 1.89
N GLU A 97 -3.73 14.04 2.79
CA GLU A 97 -3.92 12.60 2.75
C GLU A 97 -5.36 12.28 3.14
N GLU A 98 -6.02 11.47 2.32
CA GLU A 98 -7.35 10.94 2.62
C GLU A 98 -7.21 9.56 3.26
N VAL A 99 -7.81 9.38 4.43
CA VAL A 99 -7.75 8.11 5.18
C VAL A 99 -9.08 7.39 5.05
N VAL A 100 -9.07 6.24 4.40
CA VAL A 100 -10.22 5.33 4.33
C VAL A 100 -10.08 4.26 5.41
N PRO A 101 -10.92 4.29 6.45
CA PRO A 101 -10.79 3.35 7.56
C PRO A 101 -11.06 1.91 7.14
N ARG A 102 -10.30 0.96 7.71
CA ARG A 102 -10.50 -0.50 7.55
C ARG A 102 -10.25 -1.05 6.13
N GLU A 103 -9.58 -0.30 5.27
CA GLU A 103 -9.21 -0.73 3.91
C GLU A 103 -7.70 -1.03 3.74
N GLY A 104 -6.98 -1.24 4.85
CA GLY A 104 -5.58 -1.69 4.88
C GLY A 104 -5.42 -3.21 4.95
N MET A 105 -4.26 -3.64 5.48
CA MET A 105 -3.93 -5.05 5.68
C MET A 105 -4.61 -5.64 6.94
N PRO A 106 -4.92 -6.95 6.96
CA PRO A 106 -5.39 -7.63 8.17
C PRO A 106 -4.40 -7.53 9.32
N ILE A 107 -4.91 -7.40 10.55
CA ILE A 107 -4.07 -7.34 11.75
C ILE A 107 -3.81 -8.77 12.24
N PRO A 108 -2.55 -9.23 12.37
CA PRO A 108 -2.24 -10.63 12.71
C PRO A 108 -2.89 -11.15 14.00
N LYS A 109 -3.00 -10.29 15.02
CA LYS A 109 -3.57 -10.65 16.32
C LYS A 109 -5.10 -10.74 16.29
N ASP A 110 -5.74 -10.07 15.34
CA ASP A 110 -7.20 -10.03 15.18
C ASP A 110 -7.51 -9.88 13.69
N PRO A 111 -7.55 -10.99 12.92
CA PRO A 111 -7.73 -10.95 11.48
C PRO A 111 -9.09 -10.39 11.03
N SER A 112 -10.05 -10.23 11.95
CA SER A 112 -11.33 -9.56 11.67
C SER A 112 -11.17 -8.04 11.48
N LYS A 113 -10.05 -7.49 11.95
CA LYS A 113 -9.70 -6.08 11.83
C LYS A 113 -8.65 -5.86 10.76
N LYS A 114 -8.74 -4.70 10.11
CA LYS A 114 -7.77 -4.21 9.12
C LYS A 114 -7.23 -2.86 9.55
N GLY A 115 -6.02 -2.53 9.08
CA GLY A 115 -5.54 -1.16 9.09
C GLY A 115 -6.30 -0.28 8.10
N ASN A 116 -5.75 0.87 7.78
CA ASN A 116 -6.38 1.87 6.91
C ASN A 116 -5.75 1.90 5.52
N LEU A 117 -6.50 2.42 4.55
CA LEU A 117 -5.95 2.88 3.28
C LEU A 117 -5.70 4.39 3.36
N ARG A 118 -4.49 4.79 3.01
CA ARG A 118 -3.99 6.17 3.05
C ARG A 118 -3.72 6.63 1.62
N ILE A 119 -4.57 7.50 1.10
CA ILE A 119 -4.47 8.02 -0.27
C ILE A 119 -3.71 9.34 -0.23
N LYS A 120 -2.48 9.33 -0.76
CA LYS A 120 -1.67 10.53 -0.96
C LYS A 120 -1.93 11.12 -2.33
N PHE A 121 -1.83 12.43 -2.46
CA PHE A 121 -2.10 13.12 -3.71
C PHE A 121 -0.84 13.73 -4.31
N SER A 122 -0.64 13.49 -5.61
CA SER A 122 0.35 14.16 -6.43
C SER A 122 -0.38 15.12 -7.37
N ILE A 123 -0.31 16.41 -7.05
CA ILE A 123 -1.03 17.46 -7.78
C ILE A 123 -0.21 17.89 -9.00
N LYS A 124 -0.80 17.72 -10.18
CA LYS A 124 -0.22 18.16 -11.45
C LYS A 124 -0.68 19.58 -11.76
N PHE A 125 0.25 20.52 -11.63
CA PHE A 125 0.03 21.91 -12.04
C PHE A 125 0.04 22.03 -13.58
N PRO A 126 -0.77 22.96 -14.14
CA PRO A 126 -0.68 23.29 -15.55
C PRO A 126 0.69 23.94 -15.86
N SER A 127 1.29 23.60 -16.99
CA SER A 127 2.60 24.16 -17.39
C SER A 127 2.50 25.61 -17.87
N ARG A 128 1.33 26.02 -18.36
CA ARG A 128 1.03 27.37 -18.85
C ARG A 128 -0.44 27.70 -18.60
N LEU A 129 -0.73 28.99 -18.49
CA LEU A 129 -2.08 29.56 -18.41
C LEU A 129 -2.15 30.79 -19.32
N THR A 130 -3.28 31.01 -19.98
CA THR A 130 -3.51 32.23 -20.79
C THR A 130 -3.65 33.46 -19.89
N SER A 131 -3.56 34.66 -20.48
CA SER A 131 -3.74 35.92 -19.74
C SER A 131 -5.13 36.01 -19.12
N GLU A 132 -6.16 35.54 -19.83
CA GLU A 132 -7.55 35.50 -19.38
C GLU A 132 -7.71 34.54 -18.20
N GLN A 133 -7.15 33.32 -18.30
CA GLN A 133 -7.18 32.35 -17.20
C GLN A 133 -6.48 32.89 -15.94
N LYS A 134 -5.34 33.55 -16.09
CA LYS A 134 -4.62 34.17 -14.96
C LYS A 134 -5.43 35.30 -14.32
N ALA A 135 -6.08 36.15 -15.13
CA ALA A 135 -6.91 37.24 -14.63
C ALA A 135 -8.10 36.69 -13.83
N GLU A 136 -8.76 35.65 -14.34
CA GLU A 136 -9.91 35.04 -13.68
C GLU A 136 -9.52 34.30 -12.39
N ILE A 137 -8.42 33.55 -12.41
CA ILE A 137 -7.89 32.92 -11.19
C ILE A 137 -7.53 33.99 -10.14
N LYS A 138 -6.90 35.10 -10.55
CA LYS A 138 -6.60 36.21 -9.64
C LYS A 138 -7.87 36.87 -9.09
N ARG A 139 -8.94 36.96 -9.87
CA ARG A 139 -10.24 37.49 -9.42
C ARG A 139 -10.92 36.59 -8.40
N LEU A 140 -10.84 35.27 -8.60
CA LEU A 140 -11.50 34.26 -7.75
C LEU A 140 -10.71 33.91 -6.49
N LEU A 141 -9.39 33.80 -6.60
CA LEU A 141 -8.50 33.31 -5.53
C LEU A 141 -7.57 34.40 -4.97
N GLY A 142 -7.51 35.56 -5.61
CA GLY A 142 -6.74 36.70 -5.10
C GLY A 142 -7.46 37.33 -3.94
N SER A 143 -6.90 37.16 -2.74
CA SER A 143 -7.20 37.96 -1.54
C SER A 143 -6.78 39.41 -1.71
#